data_AF-A0A6N7IXL3-F1
#
_entry.id   AF-A0A6N7IXL3-F1
#
_cell.length_a   1.000
_cell.length_b   1.000
_cell.length_c   1.000
_cell.angle_alpha   90.00
_cell.angle_beta   90.00
_cell.angle_gamma   90.00
#
_symmetry.space_group_name_H-M   'P 1'
#
loop_
_entity.id
_entity.type
_entity.pdbx_description
1 polymer ?
#
loop_
_entity_poly.entity_id
_entity_poly.type
_entity_poly.pdbx_seq_one_letter_code
_entity_poly.pdbx_strand_id
1 'polypeptide(L)'
;MSKMAEMAQTIEELRSAAASINAAADWLYQQFSGDDAPVQKAPAKKENPKPEIKLEDVRAVLAEKSRAGHTAEVRTLLQKYGAEKLSAVDPANYEALMKDAEVIGNGS
;
A
#
# COMPACT_ATOMS: atom_id res chain seq x y z
N MET A 1 9.92 24.52 -43.87
CA MET A 1 10.37 24.59 -42.46
C MET A 1 11.52 23.59 -42.30
N SER A 2 12.54 23.91 -41.50
CA SER A 2 13.72 23.04 -41.38
C SER A 2 13.38 21.80 -40.56
N LYS A 3 13.93 20.62 -40.88
CA LYS A 3 13.72 19.36 -40.12
C LYS A 3 13.92 19.51 -38.61
N MET A 4 14.82 20.42 -38.22
CA MET A 4 15.06 20.77 -36.81
C MET A 4 13.83 21.37 -36.12
N ALA A 5 13.04 22.18 -36.82
CA ALA A 5 11.83 22.81 -36.28
C ALA A 5 10.70 21.79 -36.08
N GLU A 6 10.51 20.87 -37.02
CA GLU A 6 9.54 19.76 -36.88
C GLU A 6 9.92 18.84 -35.73
N MET A 7 11.22 18.56 -35.55
CA MET A 7 11.71 17.72 -34.45
C MET A 7 11.55 18.41 -33.09
N ALA A 8 11.79 19.72 -33.00
CA ALA A 8 11.53 20.49 -31.79
C ALA A 8 10.04 20.49 -31.42
N GLN A 9 9.15 20.61 -32.42
CA GLN A 9 7.71 20.59 -32.22
C GLN A 9 7.22 19.22 -31.72
N THR A 10 7.73 18.12 -32.29
CA THR A 10 7.37 16.77 -31.82
C THR A 10 7.87 16.49 -30.41
N ILE A 11 9.04 17.02 -30.03
CA ILE A 11 9.55 16.93 -28.65
C ILE A 11 8.63 17.69 -27.67
N GLU A 12 8.14 18.86 -28.08
CA GLU A 12 7.22 19.67 -27.27
C GLU A 12 5.86 18.98 -27.12
N GLU A 13 5.31 18.43 -28.20
CA GLU A 13 4.06 17.66 -28.17
C GLU A 13 4.19 16.42 -27.27
N LEU A 14 5.32 15.71 -27.35
CA LEU A 14 5.59 14.56 -26.49
C LEU A 14 5.69 14.97 -25.02
N ARG A 15 6.32 16.10 -24.72
CA ARG A 15 6.41 16.65 -23.36
C ARG A 15 5.03 17.04 -22.82
N SER A 16 4.21 17.67 -23.65
CA SER A 16 2.84 18.05 -23.30
C SER A 16 1.96 16.83 -23.01
N ALA A 17 2.03 15.80 -23.87
CA ALA A 17 1.31 14.55 -23.67
C ALA A 17 1.73 13.85 -22.36
N ALA A 18 3.03 13.82 -22.06
CA ALA A 18 3.53 13.28 -20.79
C ALA A 18 3.01 14.07 -19.58
N ALA A 19 2.94 15.41 -19.67
CA ALA A 19 2.38 16.24 -18.62
C ALA A 19 0.88 15.97 -18.40
N SER A 20 0.11 15.79 -19.48
CA SER A 20 -1.31 15.43 -19.39
C SER A 20 -1.54 14.05 -18.78
N ILE A 21 -0.70 13.06 -19.13
CA ILE A 21 -0.76 11.71 -18.54
C ILE A 21 -0.46 11.76 -17.04
N ASN A 22 0.57 12.49 -16.63
CA ASN A 22 0.89 12.66 -15.21
C ASN A 22 -0.25 13.34 -14.45
N ALA A 23 -0.84 14.40 -15.02
CA ALA A 23 -1.98 15.08 -14.39
C ALA A 23 -3.21 14.16 -14.24
N ALA A 24 -3.48 13.30 -15.23
CA ALA A 24 -4.56 12.32 -15.14
C ALA A 24 -4.27 11.24 -14.09
N ALA A 25 -3.02 10.77 -14.01
CA ALA A 25 -2.59 9.82 -13.00
C ALA A 25 -2.68 10.41 -11.58
N ASP A 26 -2.23 11.65 -11.39
CA ASP A 26 -2.34 12.38 -10.13
C ASP A 26 -3.82 12.59 -9.74
N TRP A 27 -4.68 12.95 -10.69
CA TRP A 27 -6.11 13.10 -10.43
C TRP A 27 -6.77 11.77 -10.03
N LEU A 28 -6.46 10.68 -10.72
CA LEU A 28 -6.94 9.34 -10.37
C LEU A 28 -6.42 8.92 -8.99
N TYR A 29 -5.15 9.16 -8.71
CA TYR A 29 -4.56 8.87 -7.41
C TYR A 29 -5.30 9.62 -6.30
N GLN A 30 -5.57 10.92 -6.48
CA GLN A 30 -6.32 11.73 -5.53
C GLN A 30 -7.77 11.28 -5.38
N GLN A 31 -8.43 10.85 -6.47
CA GLN A 31 -9.81 10.39 -6.46
C GLN A 31 -10.01 9.08 -5.70
N PHE A 32 -9.04 8.16 -5.81
CA PHE A 32 -9.14 6.82 -5.22
C PHE A 32 -8.37 6.64 -3.91
N SER A 33 -7.49 7.58 -3.54
CA SER A 33 -6.68 7.49 -2.32
C SER A 33 -7.24 8.24 -1.11
N GLY A 34 -8.49 8.74 -1.18
CA GLY A 34 -9.28 9.27 -0.04
C GLY A 34 -8.46 9.92 1.08
N ASP A 35 -8.16 11.22 0.94
CA ASP A 35 -7.39 12.04 1.89
C ASP A 35 -5.92 11.59 2.13
N ASP A 36 -4.99 12.12 1.32
CA ASP A 36 -3.77 12.75 1.86
C ASP A 36 -3.11 13.65 0.79
N ALA A 37 -2.75 14.86 1.22
CA ALA A 37 -2.35 15.99 0.37
C ALA A 37 -0.93 15.82 -0.25
N PRO A 38 -0.50 16.69 -1.19
CA PRO A 38 0.51 16.36 -2.19
C PRO A 38 1.94 16.51 -1.66
N VAL A 39 2.75 15.45 -1.76
CA VAL A 39 4.18 15.54 -1.43
C VAL A 39 4.97 16.02 -2.65
N GLN A 40 5.36 17.30 -2.59
CA GLN A 40 6.30 17.93 -3.50
C GLN A 40 7.69 17.26 -3.47
N LYS A 41 8.29 17.19 -4.66
CA LYS A 41 9.69 16.88 -5.03
C LYS A 41 10.75 17.02 -3.92
N ALA A 42 11.53 15.95 -3.69
CA ALA A 42 13.01 15.98 -3.67
C ALA A 42 13.60 14.54 -3.71
N PRO A 43 14.76 14.32 -4.36
CA PRO A 43 15.31 12.99 -4.61
C PRO A 43 16.30 12.58 -3.51
N ALA A 44 15.98 11.56 -2.71
CA ALA A 44 16.98 10.79 -1.99
C ALA A 44 16.39 9.48 -1.46
N LYS A 45 16.72 8.39 -2.15
CA LYS A 45 17.18 7.13 -1.55
C LYS A 45 16.45 6.70 -0.28
N LYS A 46 15.37 5.93 -0.47
CA LYS A 46 15.09 4.70 0.27
C LYS A 46 14.03 3.95 -0.52
N GLU A 47 14.32 2.68 -0.72
CA GLU A 47 13.39 1.64 -1.15
C GLU A 47 12.12 1.79 -0.29
N ASN A 48 11.05 2.35 -0.86
CA ASN A 48 9.73 2.26 -0.25
C ASN A 48 9.18 0.90 -0.69
N PRO A 49 8.93 -0.05 0.24
CA PRO A 49 8.06 -1.15 -0.11
C PRO A 49 6.70 -0.55 -0.49
N LYS A 50 5.95 -1.31 -1.30
CA LYS A 50 4.53 -1.09 -1.61
C LYS A 50 3.72 -0.64 -0.38
N PRO A 51 2.52 -0.05 -0.53
CA PRO A 51 1.66 0.30 0.61
C PRO A 51 1.49 -0.92 1.51
N GLU A 52 2.36 -0.99 2.52
CA GLU A 52 2.43 -2.09 3.45
C GLU A 52 1.30 -1.79 4.42
N ILE A 53 0.33 -2.70 4.48
CA ILE A 53 -0.54 -2.82 5.64
C ILE A 53 0.39 -2.62 6.86
N LYS A 54 0.16 -1.57 7.64
CA LYS A 54 1.09 -1.24 8.73
C LYS A 54 1.07 -2.40 9.70
N LEU A 55 2.24 -2.96 9.98
CA LEU A 55 2.41 -4.04 10.95
C LEU A 55 1.76 -3.69 12.30
N GLU A 56 1.73 -2.40 12.62
CA GLU A 56 1.10 -1.82 13.81
C GLU A 56 -0.41 -2.09 13.88
N ASP A 57 -1.13 -1.92 12.77
CA ASP A 57 -2.58 -2.10 12.71
C ASP A 57 -2.94 -3.58 12.88
N VAL A 58 -2.22 -4.46 12.18
CA VAL A 58 -2.39 -5.92 12.33
C VAL A 58 -2.04 -6.37 13.74
N ARG A 59 -1.00 -5.78 14.34
CA ARG A 59 -0.61 -6.07 15.73
C ARG A 59 -1.69 -5.64 16.71
N ALA A 60 -2.33 -4.50 16.49
CA ALA A 60 -3.42 -4.02 17.33
C ALA A 60 -4.60 -4.99 17.31
N VAL A 61 -5.05 -5.41 16.12
CA VAL A 61 -6.17 -6.37 15.95
C VAL A 61 -5.84 -7.71 16.61
N LEU A 62 -4.67 -8.30 16.34
CA LEU A 62 -4.29 -9.58 16.96
C LEU A 62 -4.14 -9.47 18.48
N ALA A 63 -3.61 -8.35 18.99
CA ALA A 63 -3.47 -8.11 20.41
C ALA A 63 -4.84 -7.95 21.08
N GLU A 64 -5.79 -7.30 20.42
CA GLU A 64 -7.17 -7.18 20.89
C GLU A 64 -7.84 -8.56 20.97
N LYS A 65 -7.75 -9.38 19.91
CA LYS A 65 -8.28 -10.75 19.93
C LYS A 65 -7.62 -11.64 20.97
N SER A 66 -6.30 -11.50 21.17
CA SER A 66 -5.58 -12.20 22.24
C SER A 66 -6.08 -11.76 23.63
N ARG A 67 -6.29 -10.46 23.86
CA ARG A 67 -6.86 -9.91 25.10
C ARG A 67 -8.30 -10.35 25.35
N ALA A 68 -9.08 -10.54 24.28
CA ALA A 68 -10.43 -11.09 24.34
C ALA A 68 -10.48 -12.60 24.70
N GLY A 69 -9.33 -13.26 24.85
CA GLY A 69 -9.23 -14.68 25.22
C GLY A 69 -8.97 -15.61 24.04
N HIS A 70 -9.00 -15.12 22.81
CA HIS A 70 -8.79 -15.92 21.59
C HIS A 70 -7.30 -16.12 21.24
N THR A 71 -6.42 -16.15 22.25
CA THR A 71 -4.96 -16.26 22.05
C THR A 71 -4.56 -17.55 21.31
N ALA A 72 -5.28 -18.65 21.54
CA ALA A 72 -5.05 -19.91 20.84
C ALA A 72 -5.40 -19.83 19.34
N GLU A 73 -6.51 -19.17 19.01
CA GLU A 73 -6.94 -18.96 17.62
C GLU A 73 -5.99 -18.02 16.89
N VAL A 74 -5.57 -16.92 17.53
CA VAL A 74 -4.54 -16.00 17.02
C VAL A 74 -3.23 -16.74 16.72
N ARG A 75 -2.77 -17.64 17.61
CA ARG A 75 -1.56 -18.43 17.39
C ARG A 75 -1.71 -19.42 16.23
N THR A 76 -2.86 -20.08 16.14
CA THR A 76 -3.18 -21.00 15.05
C THR A 76 -3.21 -20.27 13.72
N LEU A 77 -3.75 -19.05 13.73
CA LEU A 77 -3.81 -18.20 12.55
C LEU A 77 -2.41 -17.83 12.07
N LEU A 78 -1.53 -17.36 12.96
CA LEU A 78 -0.13 -17.08 12.60
C LEU A 78 0.56 -18.31 12.01
N GLN A 79 0.33 -19.49 12.60
CA GLN A 79 0.89 -20.75 12.11
C GLN A 79 0.36 -21.17 10.73
N LYS A 80 -0.92 -20.88 10.42
CA LYS A 80 -1.50 -21.07 9.07
C LYS A 80 -0.75 -20.27 8.01
N TYR A 81 -0.24 -19.09 8.38
CA TYR A 81 0.61 -18.25 7.54
C TYR A 81 2.11 -18.58 7.66
N GLY A 82 2.47 -19.68 8.34
CA GLY A 82 3.84 -20.18 8.44
C GLY A 82 4.71 -19.48 9.49
N ALA A 83 4.12 -18.70 10.39
CA ALA A 83 4.86 -17.93 11.38
C ALA A 83 4.36 -18.18 12.82
N GLU A 84 5.24 -18.08 13.82
CA GLU A 84 4.79 -18.09 15.22
C GLU A 84 4.48 -16.69 15.77
N LYS A 85 4.92 -15.64 15.06
CA LYS A 85 4.79 -14.24 15.49
C LYS A 85 4.51 -13.38 14.27
N LEU A 86 3.75 -12.30 14.45
CA LEU A 86 3.43 -11.35 13.38
C LEU A 86 4.69 -10.77 12.71
N SER A 87 5.78 -10.61 13.46
CA SER A 87 7.07 -10.14 12.95
C SER A 87 7.76 -11.12 11.97
N ALA A 88 7.31 -12.37 11.91
CA ALA A 88 7.81 -13.40 11.00
C ALA A 88 6.82 -13.70 9.87
N VAL A 89 5.66 -13.04 9.85
CA VAL A 89 4.70 -13.13 8.75
C VAL A 89 5.18 -12.21 7.62
N ASP A 90 5.12 -12.72 6.39
CA ASP A 90 5.42 -11.94 5.19
C ASP A 90 4.40 -10.80 5.05
N PRO A 91 4.83 -9.54 4.80
CA PRO A 91 3.92 -8.41 4.56
C PRO A 91 2.86 -8.67 3.47
N ALA A 92 3.16 -9.52 2.49
CA ALA A 92 2.19 -9.93 1.47
C ALA A 92 0.96 -10.68 2.05
N ASN A 93 1.11 -11.28 3.24
CA ASN A 93 0.06 -12.01 3.92
C ASN A 93 -0.66 -11.17 5.00
N TYR A 94 -0.24 -9.92 5.27
CA TYR A 94 -0.83 -9.09 6.33
C TYR A 94 -2.30 -8.78 6.08
N GLU A 95 -2.68 -8.52 4.83
CA GLU A 95 -4.08 -8.26 4.48
C GLU A 95 -4.98 -9.48 4.75
N ALA A 96 -4.53 -10.67 4.33
CA ALA A 96 -5.27 -11.91 4.56
C ALA A 96 -5.32 -12.26 6.05
N LEU A 97 -4.21 -12.08 6.76
CA LEU A 97 -4.11 -12.33 8.18
C LEU A 97 -5.01 -11.40 8.99
N MET A 98 -5.08 -10.11 8.63
CA MET A 98 -5.94 -9.14 9.28
C MET A 98 -7.42 -9.50 9.10
N LYS A 99 -7.84 -9.85 7.87
CA LYS A 99 -9.22 -10.31 7.59
C LYS A 99 -9.58 -11.54 8.41
N ASP A 100 -8.70 -12.55 8.43
CA ASP A 100 -8.93 -13.75 9.24
C ASP A 100 -8.91 -13.47 10.76
N ALA A 101 -8.14 -12.47 11.21
CA ALA A 101 -8.11 -12.06 12.61
C ALA A 101 -9.40 -11.35 13.03
N GLU A 102 -10.01 -10.56 12.15
CA GLU A 102 -11.26 -9.84 12.44
C GLU A 102 -12.43 -10.79 12.70
N VAL A 103 -12.48 -11.93 12.00
CA VAL A 103 -13.53 -12.96 12.19
C VAL A 103 -13.37 -13.76 13.48
N ILE A 104 -12.17 -13.80 14.09
CA ILE A 104 -11.96 -14.44 15.40
C ILE A 104 -12.76 -13.69 16.47
N GLY A 105 -13.66 -14.37 17.16
CA GLY A 105 -14.49 -13.75 18.22
C GLY A 105 -15.63 -12.83 17.74
N ASN A 106 -15.81 -12.61 16.42
CA ASN A 106 -17.00 -11.92 15.87
C ASN A 106 -18.22 -12.85 15.70
N GLY A 107 -18.12 -14.10 16.17
CA GLY A 107 -19.27 -14.99 16.33
C GLY A 107 -19.99 -14.71 17.65
N SER A 108 -20.93 -13.77 17.63
CA SER A 108 -22.02 -13.63 18.60
C SER A 108 -23.35 -13.64 17.87
#